data_AF-A0A970DVS0-F1
#
_entry.id   AF-A0A970DVS0-F1
#
_cell.length_a   1.000
_cell.length_b   1.000
_cell.length_c   1.000
_cell.angle_alpha   90.00
_cell.angle_beta   90.00
_cell.angle_gamma   90.00
#
_symmetry.space_group_name_H-M   'P 1'
#
loop_
_entity.id
_entity.type
_entity.pdbx_description
1 polymer ?
#
loop_
_entity_poly.entity_id
_entity_poly.type
_entity_poly.pdbx_seq_one_letter_code
_entity_poly.pdbx_strand_id
1 'polypeptide(L)' 'MEVRKVLKEVCAALAEKGYDPLDQIVGYLLSGDPAYITSHKNARILIRKLDRDQILEELVRYYLESEGV' A
#
# COMPACT_ATOMS: atom_id res chain seq x y z
N MET A 1 5.43 -2.06 -11.50
CA MET A 1 4.08 -2.19 -12.12
C MET A 1 3.08 -2.95 -11.24
N GLU A 2 3.38 -4.19 -10.82
CA GLU A 2 2.48 -4.98 -9.98
C GLU A 2 2.20 -4.32 -8.61
N VAL A 3 3.25 -3.83 -7.94
CA VAL A 3 3.16 -3.09 -6.67
C VAL A 3 2.22 -1.88 -6.80
N ARG A 4 2.43 -1.03 -7.82
CA ARG A 4 1.58 0.14 -8.08
C ARG A 4 0.10 -0.23 -8.28
N LYS A 5 -0.18 -1.35 -8.97
CA LYS A 5 -1.56 -1.82 -9.18
C LYS A 5 -2.20 -2.26 -7.85
N VAL A 6 -1.50 -3.08 -7.08
CA VAL A 6 -1.97 -3.54 -5.77
C VAL A 6 -2.20 -2.37 -4.83
N LEU A 7 -1.27 -1.42 -4.73
CA LEU A 7 -1.43 -0.23 -3.89
C LEU A 7 -2.64 0.61 -4.29
N LYS A 8 -2.90 0.79 -5.60
CA LYS A 8 -4.12 1.49 -6.06
C LYS A 8 -5.40 0.78 -5.63
N GLU A 9 -5.46 -0.55 -5.78
CA GLU A 9 -6.62 -1.35 -5.36
C GLU A 9 -6.84 -1.29 -3.85
N VAL A 10 -5.75 -1.34 -3.07
CA VAL A 10 -5.78 -1.24 -1.60
C VAL A 10 -6.24 0.15 -1.16
N CYS A 11 -5.68 1.23 -1.74
CA CYS A 11 -6.09 2.60 -1.42
C CYS A 11 -7.58 2.82 -1.71
N ALA A 12 -8.07 2.34 -2.86
CA ALA A 12 -9.48 2.44 -3.19
C ALA A 12 -10.36 1.68 -2.19
N ALA A 13 -9.97 0.46 -1.81
CA ALA A 13 -10.72 -0.34 -0.84
C ALA A 13 -10.74 0.30 0.56
N LEU A 14 -9.64 0.93 0.99
CA LEU A 14 -9.54 1.68 2.24
C LEU A 14 -10.46 2.90 2.22
N ALA A 15 -10.39 3.72 1.16
CA ALA A 15 -11.22 4.90 0.99
C ALA A 15 -12.73 4.56 0.95
N GLU A 16 -13.12 3.49 0.24
CA GLU A 16 -14.51 3.02 0.20
C GLU A 16 -15.06 2.59 1.57
N LYS A 17 -14.18 2.20 2.50
CA LYS A 17 -14.54 1.86 3.88
C LYS A 17 -14.41 3.03 4.84
N GLY A 18 -14.04 4.22 4.36
CA GLY A 18 -13.90 5.43 5.16
C GLY A 18 -12.60 5.50 5.95
N TYR A 19 -11.60 4.68 5.62
CA TYR A 19 -10.25 4.81 6.19
C TYR A 19 -9.42 5.78 5.38
N ASP A 20 -8.53 6.52 6.05
CA ASP A 20 -7.48 7.28 5.38
C ASP A 20 -6.45 6.32 4.78
N PRO A 21 -6.25 6.28 3.45
CA PRO A 21 -5.34 5.32 2.84
C PRO A 21 -3.87 5.54 3.22
N LEU A 22 -3.44 6.78 3.44
CA LEU A 22 -2.06 7.11 3.78
C LEU A 22 -1.72 6.59 5.17
N ASP A 23 -2.54 6.91 6.17
CA ASP A 23 -2.32 6.50 7.56
C ASP A 23 -2.26 4.97 7.68
N GLN A 24 -3.16 4.27 6.98
CA GLN A 24 -3.24 2.80 7.04
C GLN A 24 -2.04 2.13 6.34
N ILE A 25 -1.61 2.65 5.19
CA ILE A 25 -0.45 2.12 4.49
C ILE A 25 0.83 2.39 5.28
N VAL A 26 1.01 3.58 5.84
CA VAL A 26 2.17 3.89 6.72
C VAL A 26 2.15 2.97 7.93
N GLY A 27 1.01 2.81 8.60
CA GLY A 27 0.85 1.89 9.73
C GLY A 27 1.21 0.44 9.39
N TYR A 28 0.75 -0.06 8.23
CA TYR A 28 1.12 -1.39 7.72
C TYR A 28 2.61 -1.51 7.42
N LEU A 29 3.21 -0.53 6.75
CA LEU A 29 4.63 -0.57 6.38
C LEU A 29 5.53 -0.59 7.62
N LEU A 30 5.22 0.21 8.64
CA LEU A 30 6.00 0.27 9.88
C LEU A 30 5.82 -0.99 10.74
N SER A 31 4.57 -1.41 10.97
CA SER A 31 4.27 -2.50 11.92
C SER A 31 4.34 -3.89 11.30
N GLY A 32 3.99 -4.02 10.01
CA GLY A 32 3.76 -5.30 9.34
C GLY A 32 2.42 -5.94 9.70
N ASP A 33 1.61 -5.28 10.52
CA ASP A 33 0.32 -5.81 10.96
C ASP A 33 -0.74 -5.65 9.84
N PRO A 34 -1.25 -6.75 9.25
CA PRO A 34 -2.26 -6.68 8.21
C PRO A 34 -3.62 -6.15 8.68
N ALA A 35 -3.84 -5.93 9.99
CA ALA A 35 -5.06 -5.35 10.53
C ALA A 35 -5.31 -3.91 10.05
N TYR A 36 -4.24 -3.14 9.76
CA TYR A 36 -4.32 -1.82 9.13
C TYR A 36 -5.00 -1.86 7.74
N ILE A 37 -4.94 -3.01 7.06
CA ILE A 37 -5.52 -3.14 5.73
C ILE A 37 -6.89 -3.82 5.83
N THR A 38 -7.91 -3.17 5.29
CA THR A 38 -9.27 -3.72 5.22
C THR A 38 -9.31 -5.04 4.43
N SER A 39 -10.19 -5.96 4.82
CA SER A 39 -10.47 -7.18 4.03
C SER A 39 -11.38 -6.91 2.82
N HIS A 40 -11.97 -5.72 2.72
CA HIS A 40 -12.81 -5.31 1.60
C HIS A 40 -12.11 -5.49 0.26
N LYS A 41 -12.81 -6.02 -0.74
CA LYS A 41 -12.29 -6.29 -2.09
C LYS A 41 -10.95 -7.06 -2.11
N ASN A 42 -10.73 -7.94 -1.12
CA ASN A 42 -9.49 -8.71 -0.98
C ASN A 42 -8.23 -7.86 -0.77
N ALA A 43 -8.33 -6.57 -0.42
CA ALA A 43 -7.18 -5.67 -0.29
C ALA A 43 -6.09 -6.22 0.65
N ARG A 44 -6.49 -6.74 1.82
CA ARG A 44 -5.56 -7.40 2.76
C ARG A 44 -4.84 -8.60 2.16
N ILE A 45 -5.50 -9.39 1.31
CA ILE A 45 -4.86 -10.55 0.67
C ILE A 45 -3.89 -10.07 -0.40
N LEU A 46 -4.28 -9.09 -1.21
CA LEU A 46 -3.47 -8.54 -2.30
C LEU A 46 -2.16 -7.95 -1.78
N ILE A 47 -2.21 -7.10 -0.76
CA ILE A 47 -1.00 -6.46 -0.23
C ILE A 47 -0.03 -7.43 0.45
N ARG A 48 -0.55 -8.54 1.01
CA ARG A 48 0.27 -9.59 1.64
C ARG A 48 0.97 -10.51 0.63
N LYS A 49 0.66 -10.41 -0.66
CA LYS A 49 1.41 -11.09 -1.73
C LYS A 49 2.70 -10.37 -2.09
N LEU A 50 2.87 -9.15 -1.59
CA LEU A 50 4.06 -8.33 -1.80
C LEU A 50 4.87 -8.29 -0.51
N ASP A 51 6.19 -8.33 -0.64
CA ASP A 51 7.06 -8.05 0.48
C ASP A 51 7.06 -6.53 0.76
N ARG A 52 7.18 -6.15 2.04
CA ARG A 52 7.09 -4.73 2.44
C ARG A 52 8.24 -3.90 1.90
N ASP A 53 9.42 -4.49 1.77
CA ASP A 53 10.60 -3.88 1.15
C ASP A 53 10.35 -3.57 -0.33
N GLN A 54 9.69 -4.45 -1.09
CA GLN A 54 9.29 -4.18 -2.48
C GLN A 54 8.33 -3.00 -2.58
N ILE A 55 7.39 -2.89 -1.64
CA ILE A 55 6.46 -1.75 -1.57
C ILE A 55 7.24 -0.47 -1.28
N LEU A 56 8.13 -0.49 -0.28
CA LEU A 56 8.93 0.66 0.11
C LEU A 56 9.87 1.10 -1.01
N GLU A 57 10.52 0.15 -1.68
CA GLU A 57 11.42 0.42 -2.80
C GLU A 57 10.69 1.10 -3.96
N GLU A 58 9.52 0.59 -4.38
CA GLU A 58 8.72 1.22 -5.44
C GLU A 58 8.28 2.64 -5.04
N LEU A 59 7.91 2.87 -3.77
CA LEU A 59 7.52 4.20 -3.27
C LEU A 59 8.69 5.19 -3.28
N VAL A 60 9.87 4.77 -2.79
CA VAL A 60 11.09 5.60 -2.77
C VAL A 60 11.56 5.88 -4.20
N ARG A 61 11.57 4.86 -5.06
CA ARG A 61 11.92 5.01 -6.48
C ARG A 61 11.02 6.02 -7.16
N TYR A 62 9.71 5.88 -7.00
CA TYR A 62 8.74 6.81 -7.58
C TYR A 62 8.93 8.24 -7.07
N TYR A 63 9.24 8.42 -5.79
CA TYR A 63 9.55 9.74 -5.23
C TYR A 63 10.80 10.35 -5.88
N LEU A 64 11.91 9.61 -5.94
CA LEU A 64 13.16 10.08 -6.57
C LEU A 64 12.97 10.42 -8.05
N GLU A 65 12.29 9.54 -8.80
CA GLU A 65 11.95 9.77 -10.21
C GLU A 65 11.10 11.03 -10.38
N SER A 66 10.17 11.32 -9.44
CA SER A 66 9.33 12.52 -9.49
C SER A 66 10.08 13.82 -9.18
N GLU A 67 11.17 13.73 -8.42
CA GLU A 67 12.09 14.84 -8.14
C GLU A 67 13.19 14.99 -9.22
N GLY A 68 13.22 14.10 -10.22
CA GLY A 68 14.23 14.10 -11.29
C GLY A 68 15.62 13.65 -10.84
N VAL A 69 15.69 12.87 -9.76
CA VAL A 69 16.90 12.24 -9.20
C VAL A 69 17.08 10.82 -9.71
#